data_AF-A0A3M0J760-F1
#
_entry.id   AF-A0A3M0J760-F1
#
_cell.length_a   1.000
_cell.length_b   1.000
_cell.length_c   1.000
_cell.angle_alpha   90.00
_cell.angle_beta   90.00
_cell.angle_gamma   90.00
#
_symmetry.space_group_name_H-M   'P 1'
#
loop_
_entity.id
_entity.type
_entity.pdbx_description
1 polymer ?
#
loop_
_entity_poly.entity_id
_entity_poly.type
_entity_poly.pdbx_seq_one_letter_code
_entity_poly.pdbx_strand_id
1 'polypeptide(L)'
;MRPLTQEWTQWWQILSGVGNGKFVAHPNCQQQLLTMWYENLSGLRQQSIAVKFLAVFGVSIGLPFLAIAYWIAPCSKLGRTLRSPFMKFVAHAVSFTIFLGLLVVNASDRFEGVKNLPNETITDHPKQIFRVKTTQFSWTELLIMKWVLGMIWSECKEIWEEGPREYVVHLWNLLDFGMLSIFVASFTARFMAFLKASEAQQYVDQYVQDDDLNNVTLPPEVAYFTYARNKWLPSDPQIISEGLYAIAVVLSFSRIAYILPANESFGPLQISLGRTVKDIFKFMVIFIMVFLAFMIGMFNLYSYYLGAKYNPAFTTVEESFKTLFWSIFGLSEVISVVLKYDHKFIENIGYVLYGVYNVTMVVVLLNMLIAMINNSYQEIEEDADVEWKFARAKLWLSYFDEGRTLPAPFNLVPSPKSFYYLILRIKLCLIKLCKSKAKNCENDLEMGMLNSKKRKIMKRLIKRYVLKAQVDRENDEVNEGKWNFIIDPPNEHVLLLLLIWPVRGLSLVKILCGERACSCSHSGELKEIKQDISSLRYELLEEKSQATSELAKLIQQLSDKFGKTLNKDI
;
A
#
# COMPACT_ATOMS: atom_id res chain seq x y z
N MET A 1 -16.71 -4.18 -25.13
CA MET A 1 -16.16 -4.43 -23.77
C MET A 1 -15.24 -3.32 -23.22
N ARG A 2 -14.69 -2.42 -24.06
CA ARG A 2 -13.98 -1.20 -23.60
C ARG A 2 -14.74 -0.22 -22.67
N PRO A 3 -16.09 -0.08 -22.70
CA PRO A 3 -16.77 0.83 -21.78
C PRO A 3 -16.93 0.29 -20.35
N LEU A 4 -16.75 -1.02 -20.12
CA LEU A 4 -16.92 -1.62 -18.79
C LEU A 4 -15.75 -1.30 -17.85
N THR A 5 -14.51 -1.31 -18.33
CA THR A 5 -13.33 -1.04 -17.47
C THR A 5 -13.27 0.39 -16.97
N GLN A 6 -13.66 1.38 -17.79
CA GLN A 6 -13.76 2.80 -17.40
C GLN A 6 -14.91 3.06 -16.42
N GLU A 7 -16.06 2.42 -16.60
CA GLU A 7 -17.16 2.54 -15.65
C GLU A 7 -16.82 1.90 -14.30
N TRP A 8 -16.12 0.75 -14.30
CA TRP A 8 -15.71 0.08 -13.07
C TRP A 8 -14.69 0.89 -12.26
N THR A 9 -13.73 1.58 -12.90
CA THR A 9 -12.82 2.50 -12.20
C THR A 9 -13.59 3.68 -11.59
N GLN A 10 -14.61 4.19 -12.29
CA GLN A 10 -15.47 5.25 -11.77
C GLN A 10 -16.31 4.81 -10.56
N TRP A 11 -16.93 3.63 -10.63
CA TRP A 11 -17.63 3.02 -9.49
C TRP A 11 -16.68 2.67 -8.35
N TRP A 12 -15.44 2.28 -8.65
CA TRP A 12 -14.42 2.06 -7.64
C TRP A 12 -14.02 3.35 -6.92
N GLN A 13 -13.82 4.45 -7.62
CA GLN A 13 -13.54 5.75 -7.00
C GLN A 13 -14.66 6.16 -6.03
N ILE A 14 -15.92 5.91 -6.43
CA ILE A 14 -17.09 6.13 -5.56
C ILE A 14 -17.11 5.15 -4.37
N LEU A 15 -16.89 3.85 -4.61
CA LEU A 15 -16.97 2.80 -3.57
C LEU A 15 -15.80 2.85 -2.58
N SER A 16 -14.61 3.23 -3.05
CA SER A 16 -13.41 3.41 -2.22
C SER A 16 -13.49 4.68 -1.37
N GLY A 17 -14.06 5.76 -1.90
CA GLY A 17 -14.33 6.99 -1.14
C GLY A 17 -15.40 6.82 -0.05
N VAL A 18 -16.34 5.88 -0.22
CA VAL A 18 -17.43 5.60 0.73
C VAL A 18 -17.06 4.52 1.79
N GLY A 19 -15.91 3.84 1.64
CA GLY A 19 -15.43 2.88 2.64
C GLY A 19 -16.22 1.55 2.70
N ASN A 20 -16.90 1.16 1.62
CA ASN A 20 -17.73 -0.06 1.60
C ASN A 20 -16.91 -1.34 1.29
N GLY A 21 -15.96 -1.69 2.15
CA GLY A 21 -15.11 -2.89 1.98
C GLY A 21 -15.88 -4.20 1.85
N LYS A 22 -16.98 -4.35 2.61
CA LYS A 22 -17.85 -5.54 2.60
C LYS A 22 -18.52 -5.80 1.24
N PHE A 23 -18.86 -4.75 0.49
CA PHE A 23 -19.45 -4.89 -0.85
C PHE A 23 -18.43 -5.45 -1.85
N VAL A 24 -17.22 -4.90 -1.84
CA VAL A 24 -16.13 -5.34 -2.73
C VAL A 24 -15.71 -6.77 -2.40
N ALA A 25 -15.65 -7.13 -1.12
CA ALA A 25 -15.30 -8.47 -0.66
C ALA A 25 -16.35 -9.54 -0.98
N HIS A 26 -17.55 -9.13 -1.43
CA HIS A 26 -18.63 -10.06 -1.75
C HIS A 26 -18.18 -11.09 -2.82
N PRO A 27 -18.45 -12.39 -2.66
CA PRO A 27 -17.98 -13.45 -3.56
C PRO A 27 -18.28 -13.20 -5.05
N ASN A 28 -19.49 -12.74 -5.36
CA ASN A 28 -19.89 -12.42 -6.75
C ASN A 28 -19.06 -11.28 -7.37
N CYS A 29 -18.70 -10.25 -6.58
CA CYS A 29 -17.86 -9.15 -7.06
C CYS A 29 -16.42 -9.64 -7.27
N GLN A 30 -15.90 -10.43 -6.33
CA GLN A 30 -14.57 -11.02 -6.42
C GLN A 30 -14.45 -11.97 -7.62
N GLN A 31 -15.47 -12.77 -7.91
CA GLN A 31 -15.49 -13.63 -9.09
C GLN A 31 -15.40 -12.83 -10.39
N GLN A 32 -16.11 -11.69 -10.47
CA GLN A 32 -16.06 -10.80 -11.63
C GLN A 32 -14.70 -10.10 -11.76
N LEU A 33 -14.09 -9.66 -10.66
CA LEU A 33 -12.74 -9.10 -10.67
C LEU A 33 -11.72 -10.14 -11.16
N LEU A 34 -11.88 -11.39 -10.72
CA LEU A 34 -10.97 -12.48 -11.07
C LEU A 34 -11.09 -12.90 -12.55
N THR A 35 -12.29 -12.84 -13.15
CA THR A 35 -12.44 -13.06 -14.59
C THR A 35 -11.78 -11.97 -15.42
N MET A 36 -11.83 -10.71 -14.97
CA MET A 36 -11.10 -9.59 -15.60
C MET A 36 -9.58 -9.72 -15.42
N TRP A 37 -9.12 -10.17 -14.25
CA TRP A 37 -7.70 -10.36 -13.97
C TRP A 37 -7.02 -11.39 -14.88
N TYR A 38 -7.73 -12.48 -15.24
CA TYR A 38 -7.24 -13.57 -16.09
C TYR A 38 -7.81 -13.54 -17.53
N GLU A 39 -8.29 -12.40 -18.04
CA GLU A 39 -9.05 -12.28 -19.31
C GLU A 39 -8.41 -13.02 -20.51
N ASN A 40 -7.07 -13.00 -20.65
CA ASN A 40 -6.32 -13.66 -21.73
C ASN A 40 -5.60 -14.97 -21.31
N LEU A 41 -5.74 -15.37 -20.04
CA LEU A 41 -5.01 -16.49 -19.42
C LEU A 41 -5.95 -17.39 -18.61
N SER A 42 -7.09 -17.74 -19.19
CA SER A 42 -8.10 -18.60 -18.54
C SER A 42 -7.52 -19.93 -18.06
N GLY A 43 -6.59 -20.51 -18.84
CA GLY A 43 -5.90 -21.76 -18.52
C GLY A 43 -5.00 -21.68 -17.28
N LEU A 44 -4.46 -20.51 -16.92
CA LEU A 44 -3.56 -20.33 -15.77
C LEU A 44 -4.32 -20.19 -14.43
N ARG A 45 -5.60 -19.81 -14.50
CA ARG A 45 -6.45 -19.58 -13.32
C ARG A 45 -6.55 -20.81 -12.41
N GLN A 46 -6.81 -21.98 -13.00
CA GLN A 46 -7.04 -23.25 -12.30
C GLN A 46 -5.77 -24.08 -12.07
N GLN A 47 -4.60 -23.57 -12.48
CA GLN A 47 -3.35 -24.32 -12.37
C GLN A 47 -2.81 -24.35 -10.95
N SER A 48 -1.99 -25.38 -10.68
CA SER A 48 -1.26 -25.51 -9.42
C SER A 48 -0.30 -24.35 -9.21
N ILE A 49 0.05 -24.12 -7.95
CA ILE A 49 1.01 -23.08 -7.54
C ILE A 49 2.36 -23.30 -8.23
N ALA A 50 2.80 -24.54 -8.43
CA ALA A 50 4.05 -24.87 -9.11
C ALA A 50 4.07 -24.39 -10.58
N VAL A 51 2.98 -24.57 -11.33
CA VAL A 51 2.88 -24.08 -12.72
C VAL A 51 2.89 -22.56 -12.76
N LYS A 52 2.25 -21.89 -11.78
CA LYS A 52 2.29 -20.43 -11.66
C LYS A 52 3.72 -19.94 -11.37
N PHE A 53 4.46 -20.60 -10.50
CA PHE A 53 5.89 -20.30 -10.26
C PHE A 53 6.74 -20.51 -11.51
N LEU A 54 6.53 -21.61 -12.24
CA LEU A 54 7.24 -21.87 -13.50
C LEU A 54 6.94 -20.78 -14.54
N ALA A 55 5.69 -20.33 -14.63
CA ALA A 55 5.30 -19.23 -15.51
C ALA A 55 5.99 -17.91 -15.12
N VAL A 56 6.04 -17.58 -13.81
CA VAL A 56 6.75 -16.39 -13.31
C VAL A 56 8.25 -16.49 -13.62
N PHE A 57 8.86 -17.65 -13.39
CA PHE A 57 10.27 -17.90 -13.72
C PHE A 57 10.56 -17.74 -15.22
N GLY A 58 9.67 -18.26 -16.08
CA GLY A 58 9.75 -18.06 -17.52
C GLY A 58 9.66 -16.58 -17.92
N VAL A 59 8.81 -15.79 -17.25
CA VAL A 59 8.76 -14.33 -17.44
C VAL A 59 10.03 -13.65 -16.93
N SER A 60 10.64 -14.11 -15.84
CA SER A 60 11.92 -13.58 -15.34
C SER A 60 13.04 -13.66 -16.35
N ILE A 61 13.20 -14.81 -17.00
CA ILE A 61 14.20 -14.99 -18.04
C ILE A 61 13.79 -14.24 -19.33
N GLY A 62 12.50 -14.27 -19.65
CA GLY A 62 11.94 -13.73 -20.89
C GLY A 62 11.70 -12.22 -20.91
N LEU A 63 11.80 -11.51 -19.78
CA LEU A 63 11.41 -10.10 -19.66
C LEU A 63 12.05 -9.17 -20.71
N PRO A 64 13.37 -9.21 -20.99
CA PRO A 64 13.95 -8.34 -22.02
C PRO A 64 13.38 -8.63 -23.41
N PHE A 65 13.15 -9.90 -23.75
CA PHE A 65 12.58 -10.30 -25.04
C PHE A 65 11.11 -9.89 -25.16
N LEU A 66 10.33 -10.03 -24.08
CA LEU A 66 8.93 -9.60 -24.03
C LEU A 66 8.79 -8.08 -24.20
N ALA A 67 9.69 -7.30 -23.58
CA ALA A 67 9.72 -5.85 -23.73
C ALA A 67 10.02 -5.43 -25.18
N ILE A 68 11.02 -6.05 -25.81
CA ILE A 68 11.37 -5.79 -27.21
C ILE A 68 10.23 -6.19 -28.16
N ALA A 69 9.62 -7.36 -27.96
CA ALA A 69 8.49 -7.82 -28.78
C ALA A 69 7.28 -6.88 -28.68
N TYR A 70 6.99 -6.36 -27.48
CA TYR A 70 5.93 -5.37 -27.28
C TYR A 70 6.25 -4.04 -27.98
N TRP A 71 7.51 -3.61 -27.97
CA TRP A 71 7.94 -2.38 -28.61
C TRP A 71 7.84 -2.46 -30.15
N ILE A 72 8.28 -3.57 -30.74
CA ILE A 72 8.25 -3.78 -32.20
C ILE A 72 6.81 -4.02 -32.70
N ALA A 73 6.06 -4.88 -32.03
CA ALA A 73 4.75 -5.34 -32.50
C ALA A 73 3.71 -5.40 -31.36
N PRO A 74 3.19 -4.25 -30.89
CA PRO A 74 2.24 -4.21 -29.78
C PRO A 74 0.90 -4.89 -30.08
N CYS A 75 0.55 -5.04 -31.36
CA CYS A 75 -0.70 -5.68 -31.82
C CYS A 75 -0.59 -7.22 -31.98
N SER A 76 0.60 -7.78 -31.74
CA SER A 76 0.85 -9.23 -31.80
C SER A 76 0.07 -10.00 -30.72
N LYS A 77 -0.01 -11.33 -30.85
CA LYS A 77 -0.60 -12.18 -29.80
C LYS A 77 0.14 -12.01 -28.47
N LEU A 78 1.48 -11.96 -28.50
CA LEU A 78 2.32 -11.70 -27.32
C LEU A 78 2.06 -10.32 -26.71
N GLY A 79 1.91 -9.28 -27.54
CA GLY A 79 1.59 -7.93 -27.06
C GLY A 79 0.23 -7.83 -26.39
N ARG A 80 -0.78 -8.56 -26.90
CA ARG A 80 -2.09 -8.71 -26.24
C ARG A 80 -1.99 -9.46 -24.92
N THR A 81 -1.18 -10.51 -24.84
CA THR A 81 -0.94 -11.23 -23.59
C THR A 81 -0.25 -10.35 -22.54
N LEU A 82 0.78 -9.59 -22.89
CA LEU A 82 1.47 -8.67 -21.97
C LEU A 82 0.57 -7.53 -21.47
N ARG A 83 -0.44 -7.14 -22.26
CA ARG A 83 -1.44 -6.15 -21.85
C ARG A 83 -2.43 -6.68 -20.81
N SER A 84 -2.48 -7.99 -20.56
CA SER A 84 -3.34 -8.54 -19.51
C SER A 84 -2.88 -8.09 -18.12
N PRO A 85 -3.80 -7.80 -17.19
CA PRO A 85 -3.48 -7.27 -15.86
C PRO A 85 -2.50 -8.15 -15.07
N PHE A 86 -2.74 -9.47 -15.08
CA PHE A 86 -1.86 -10.44 -14.43
C PHE A 86 -0.42 -10.38 -14.97
N MET A 87 -0.24 -10.33 -16.30
CA MET A 87 1.10 -10.27 -16.89
C MET A 87 1.81 -8.95 -16.60
N LYS A 88 1.10 -7.83 -16.54
CA LYS A 88 1.70 -6.56 -16.09
C LYS A 88 2.21 -6.70 -14.66
N PHE A 89 1.36 -7.19 -13.75
CA PHE A 89 1.74 -7.40 -12.35
C PHE A 89 2.97 -8.29 -12.22
N VAL A 90 2.98 -9.44 -12.90
CA VAL A 90 4.15 -10.35 -12.90
C VAL A 90 5.37 -9.66 -13.48
N ALA A 91 5.27 -8.94 -14.60
CA ALA A 91 6.40 -8.25 -15.21
C ALA A 91 7.01 -7.17 -14.29
N HIS A 92 6.17 -6.40 -13.59
CA HIS A 92 6.61 -5.42 -12.59
C HIS A 92 7.26 -6.06 -11.38
N ALA A 93 6.64 -7.11 -10.81
CA ALA A 93 7.18 -7.86 -9.68
C ALA A 93 8.54 -8.49 -10.03
N VAL A 94 8.62 -9.14 -11.19
CA VAL A 94 9.85 -9.76 -11.71
C VAL A 94 10.94 -8.72 -11.92
N SER A 95 10.64 -7.59 -12.56
CA SER A 95 11.64 -6.54 -12.75
C SER A 95 12.18 -6.01 -11.42
N PHE A 96 11.30 -5.85 -10.43
CA PHE A 96 11.69 -5.42 -9.11
C PHE A 96 12.58 -6.46 -8.41
N THR A 97 12.26 -7.75 -8.53
CA THR A 97 13.13 -8.83 -8.03
C THR A 97 14.48 -8.85 -8.73
N ILE A 98 14.54 -8.60 -10.04
CA ILE A 98 15.82 -8.47 -10.78
C ILE A 98 16.61 -7.26 -10.25
N PHE A 99 15.96 -6.14 -9.98
CA PHE A 99 16.60 -4.97 -9.37
C PHE A 99 17.22 -5.30 -8.01
N LEU A 100 16.51 -6.00 -7.12
CA LEU A 100 17.06 -6.45 -5.85
C LEU A 100 18.24 -7.42 -6.05
N GLY A 101 18.13 -8.33 -7.03
CA GLY A 101 19.23 -9.21 -7.43
C GLY A 101 20.47 -8.44 -7.88
N LEU A 102 20.29 -7.36 -8.67
CA LEU A 102 21.40 -6.48 -9.08
C LEU A 102 22.06 -5.78 -7.89
N LEU A 103 21.29 -5.36 -6.87
CA LEU A 103 21.86 -4.79 -5.64
C LEU A 103 22.75 -5.81 -4.90
N VAL A 104 22.31 -7.07 -4.83
CA VAL A 104 23.07 -8.16 -4.22
C VAL A 104 24.32 -8.49 -5.04
N VAL A 105 24.22 -8.57 -6.36
CA VAL A 105 25.37 -8.78 -7.26
C VAL A 105 26.37 -7.62 -7.16
N ASN A 106 25.92 -6.38 -7.00
CA ASN A 106 26.84 -5.26 -6.78
C ASN A 106 27.66 -5.38 -5.49
N ALA A 107 27.16 -6.14 -4.50
CA ALA A 107 27.86 -6.44 -3.27
C ALA A 107 28.66 -7.76 -3.32
N SER A 108 28.42 -8.63 -4.31
CA SER A 108 28.92 -10.01 -4.31
C SER A 108 30.44 -10.13 -4.37
N ASP A 109 31.11 -9.19 -5.04
CA ASP A 109 32.57 -9.18 -5.16
C ASP A 109 33.29 -9.08 -3.80
N ARG A 110 32.57 -8.71 -2.73
CA ARG A 110 33.09 -8.54 -1.37
C ARG A 110 32.58 -9.57 -0.37
N PHE A 111 31.87 -10.61 -0.81
CA PHE A 111 31.28 -11.62 0.10
C PHE A 111 32.32 -12.46 0.85
N GLU A 112 33.46 -12.75 0.23
CA GLU A 112 34.58 -13.44 0.89
C GLU A 112 35.46 -12.49 1.74
N GLY A 113 35.10 -11.21 1.81
CA GLY A 113 35.90 -10.16 2.42
C GLY A 113 36.77 -9.39 1.41
N VAL A 114 37.29 -8.24 1.86
CA VAL A 114 38.15 -7.38 1.03
C VAL A 114 39.60 -7.86 1.18
N LYS A 115 40.29 -8.07 0.05
CA LYS A 115 41.68 -8.60 0.02
C LYS A 115 42.74 -7.62 0.55
N ASN A 116 42.48 -6.31 0.46
CA ASN A 116 43.45 -5.26 0.77
C ASN A 116 43.07 -4.52 2.04
N LEU A 117 44.06 -4.02 2.77
CA LEU A 117 43.81 -3.24 3.99
C LEU A 117 43.35 -1.81 3.64
N PRO A 118 42.58 -1.14 4.52
CA PRO A 118 42.07 0.22 4.27
C PRO A 118 43.13 1.33 4.12
N ASN A 119 44.38 1.05 4.53
CA ASN A 119 45.52 1.97 4.47
C ASN A 119 46.38 1.78 3.21
N GLU A 120 46.18 0.71 2.45
CA GLU A 120 46.96 0.40 1.25
C GLU A 120 46.32 1.01 -0.01
N THR A 121 47.14 1.60 -0.87
CA THR A 121 46.72 2.19 -2.15
C THR A 121 47.27 1.37 -3.30
N ILE A 122 46.40 0.74 -4.09
CA ILE A 122 46.79 -0.05 -5.27
C ILE A 122 46.22 0.61 -6.52
N THR A 123 47.11 1.11 -7.38
CA THR A 123 46.79 1.70 -8.68
C THR A 123 47.17 0.73 -9.80
N ASP A 124 46.48 0.81 -10.94
CA ASP A 124 46.80 -0.05 -12.10
C ASP A 124 48.00 0.50 -12.89
N HIS A 125 48.14 1.83 -12.88
CA HIS A 125 49.26 2.56 -13.44
C HIS A 125 49.87 3.48 -12.38
N PRO A 126 51.20 3.67 -12.38
CA PRO A 126 51.84 4.47 -11.34
C PRO A 126 51.54 5.98 -11.44
N LYS A 127 51.12 6.47 -12.62
CA LYS A 127 50.63 7.85 -12.85
C LYS A 127 49.16 8.05 -12.47
N GLN A 128 48.41 6.97 -12.21
CA GLN A 128 46.98 7.05 -11.92
C GLN A 128 46.72 7.45 -10.47
N ILE A 129 45.84 8.42 -10.25
CA ILE A 129 45.35 8.78 -8.92
C ILE A 129 44.44 7.67 -8.38
N PHE A 130 44.74 7.22 -7.16
CA PHE A 130 43.99 6.16 -6.47
C PHE A 130 42.47 6.41 -6.42
N ARG A 131 42.05 7.68 -6.27
CA ARG A 131 40.62 8.03 -6.21
C ARG A 131 39.84 7.74 -7.49
N VAL A 132 40.47 7.82 -8.66
CA VAL A 132 39.79 7.53 -9.94
C VAL A 132 39.34 6.07 -9.98
N LYS A 133 40.21 5.15 -9.56
CA LYS A 133 39.93 3.71 -9.53
C LYS A 133 38.80 3.34 -8.56
N THR A 134 38.65 4.06 -7.45
CA THR A 134 37.63 3.77 -6.43
C THR A 134 36.26 4.40 -6.74
N THR A 135 36.24 5.54 -7.43
CA THR A 135 35.02 6.31 -7.73
C THR A 135 34.44 6.03 -9.12
N GLN A 136 35.14 5.32 -9.99
CA GLN A 136 34.63 4.91 -11.30
C GLN A 136 33.34 4.06 -11.18
N PHE A 137 32.42 4.26 -12.13
CA PHE A 137 31.17 3.51 -12.16
C PHE A 137 31.36 2.13 -12.76
N SER A 138 30.90 1.09 -12.06
CA SER A 138 30.82 -0.26 -12.59
C SER A 138 29.62 -0.43 -13.52
N TRP A 139 29.66 -1.46 -14.38
CA TRP A 139 28.51 -1.80 -15.24
C TRP A 139 27.26 -2.14 -14.42
N THR A 140 27.41 -2.78 -13.26
CA THR A 140 26.29 -3.08 -12.34
C THR A 140 25.67 -1.79 -11.78
N GLU A 141 26.48 -0.82 -11.38
CA GLU A 141 26.00 0.49 -10.90
C GLU A 141 25.25 1.26 -11.99
N LEU A 142 25.75 1.26 -13.24
CA LEU A 142 25.07 1.87 -14.38
C LEU A 142 23.71 1.22 -14.67
N LEU A 143 23.60 -0.11 -14.54
CA LEU A 143 22.32 -0.80 -14.65
C LEU A 143 21.37 -0.37 -13.52
N ILE A 144 21.83 -0.36 -12.26
CA ILE A 144 21.02 0.08 -11.11
C ILE A 144 20.51 1.51 -11.33
N MET A 145 21.37 2.43 -11.76
CA MET A 145 20.98 3.81 -12.09
C MET A 145 19.87 3.87 -13.15
N LYS A 146 19.96 3.04 -14.20
CA LYS A 146 18.92 2.95 -15.23
C LYS A 146 17.59 2.45 -14.67
N TRP A 147 17.61 1.50 -13.73
CA TRP A 147 16.41 1.02 -13.03
C TRP A 147 15.81 2.11 -12.14
N VAL A 148 16.63 2.82 -11.37
CA VAL A 148 16.18 3.92 -10.51
C VAL A 148 15.54 5.03 -11.34
N LEU A 149 16.13 5.43 -12.46
CA LEU A 149 15.52 6.39 -13.39
C LEU A 149 14.16 5.90 -13.93
N GLY A 150 14.05 4.61 -14.25
CA GLY A 150 12.78 4.00 -14.65
C GLY A 150 11.73 4.08 -13.55
N MET A 151 12.10 3.79 -12.29
CA MET A 151 11.19 3.89 -11.15
C MET A 151 10.75 5.33 -10.89
N ILE A 152 11.68 6.30 -10.93
CA ILE A 152 11.36 7.73 -10.80
C ILE A 152 10.35 8.16 -11.87
N TRP A 153 10.57 7.75 -13.12
CA TRP A 153 9.63 8.06 -14.21
C TRP A 153 8.24 7.45 -13.99
N SER A 154 8.15 6.28 -13.35
CA SER A 154 6.88 5.66 -12.99
C SER A 154 6.16 6.45 -11.89
N GLU A 155 6.88 6.84 -10.83
CA GLU A 155 6.32 7.65 -9.73
C GLU A 155 5.87 9.03 -10.21
N CYS A 156 6.65 9.69 -11.08
CA CYS A 156 6.25 10.98 -11.67
C CYS A 156 4.94 10.87 -12.45
N LYS A 157 4.69 9.75 -13.14
CA LYS A 157 3.43 9.50 -13.84
C LYS A 157 2.28 9.28 -12.86
N GLU A 158 2.53 8.54 -11.77
CA GLU A 158 1.53 8.32 -10.73
C GLU A 158 1.06 9.64 -10.10
N ILE A 159 2.01 10.48 -9.69
CA ILE A 159 1.72 11.79 -9.11
C ILE A 159 0.96 12.68 -10.10
N TRP A 160 1.22 12.56 -11.40
CA TRP A 160 0.51 13.31 -12.44
C TRP A 160 -0.92 12.81 -12.68
N GLU A 161 -1.15 11.50 -12.57
CA GLU A 161 -2.45 10.87 -12.80
C GLU A 161 -3.39 11.02 -11.60
N GLU A 162 -2.89 10.79 -10.38
CA GLU A 162 -3.66 10.85 -9.14
C GLU A 162 -3.68 12.25 -8.52
N GLY A 163 -2.66 13.06 -8.75
CA GLY A 163 -2.48 14.35 -8.09
C GLY A 163 -1.76 14.24 -6.74
N PRO A 164 -1.08 15.31 -6.30
CA PRO A 164 -0.17 15.26 -5.15
C PRO A 164 -0.88 15.02 -3.81
N ARG A 165 -2.14 15.46 -3.66
CA ARG A 165 -2.88 15.33 -2.40
C ARG A 165 -3.27 13.88 -2.12
N GLU A 166 -3.82 13.19 -3.11
CA GLU A 166 -4.17 11.77 -2.96
C GLU A 166 -2.91 10.91 -2.79
N TYR A 167 -1.83 11.24 -3.49
CA TYR A 167 -0.56 10.50 -3.42
C TYR A 167 0.04 10.49 -2.01
N VAL A 168 0.17 11.64 -1.34
CA VAL A 168 0.82 11.74 -0.01
C VAL A 168 0.00 11.12 1.13
N VAL A 169 -1.30 10.88 0.93
CA VAL A 169 -2.15 10.20 1.92
C VAL A 169 -1.80 8.71 2.03
N HIS A 170 -1.18 8.13 1.00
CA HIS A 170 -0.70 6.75 1.01
C HIS A 170 0.73 6.67 1.54
N LEU A 171 0.89 6.16 2.77
CA LEU A 171 2.20 5.99 3.45
C LEU A 171 3.23 5.19 2.63
N TRP A 172 2.73 4.22 1.89
CA TRP A 172 3.48 3.42 0.95
C TRP A 172 4.12 4.30 -0.14
N ASN A 173 3.34 5.12 -0.83
CA ASN A 173 3.84 6.03 -1.85
C ASN A 173 4.89 7.01 -1.29
N LEU A 174 4.75 7.43 -0.03
CA LEU A 174 5.76 8.24 0.65
C LEU A 174 7.08 7.48 0.89
N LEU A 175 7.01 6.19 1.23
CA LEU A 175 8.18 5.32 1.37
C LEU A 175 8.90 5.18 0.02
N ASP A 176 8.17 4.96 -1.06
CA ASP A 176 8.73 4.82 -2.42
C ASP A 176 9.40 6.12 -2.87
N PHE A 177 8.75 7.28 -2.67
CA PHE A 177 9.34 8.60 -2.93
C PHE A 177 10.61 8.83 -2.10
N GLY A 178 10.58 8.51 -0.81
CA GLY A 178 11.72 8.60 0.09
C GLY A 178 12.90 7.73 -0.36
N MET A 179 12.65 6.46 -0.65
CA MET A 179 13.66 5.52 -1.15
C MET A 179 14.33 6.00 -2.44
N LEU A 180 13.54 6.45 -3.42
CA LEU A 180 14.07 6.96 -4.69
C LEU A 180 14.86 8.26 -4.51
N SER A 181 14.40 9.16 -3.63
CA SER A 181 15.12 10.41 -3.33
C SER A 181 16.49 10.13 -2.72
N ILE A 182 16.61 9.13 -1.85
CA ILE A 182 17.88 8.73 -1.22
C ILE A 182 18.82 8.10 -2.26
N PHE A 183 18.31 7.27 -3.19
CA PHE A 183 19.13 6.78 -4.30
C PHE A 183 19.70 7.92 -5.16
N VAL A 184 18.87 8.91 -5.52
CA VAL A 184 19.32 10.07 -6.29
C VAL A 184 20.38 10.86 -5.53
N ALA A 185 20.17 11.11 -4.24
CA ALA A 185 21.16 11.78 -3.39
C ALA A 185 22.49 11.00 -3.31
N SER A 186 22.43 9.68 -3.16
CA SER A 186 23.63 8.82 -3.16
C SER A 186 24.39 8.86 -4.50
N PHE A 187 23.69 8.71 -5.63
CA PHE A 187 24.32 8.71 -6.95
C PHE A 187 24.86 10.09 -7.33
N THR A 188 24.17 11.18 -6.95
CA THR A 188 24.68 12.54 -7.16
C THR A 188 25.95 12.80 -6.36
N ALA A 189 26.01 12.39 -5.09
CA ALA A 189 27.23 12.48 -4.28
C ALA A 189 28.40 11.66 -4.88
N ARG A 190 28.12 10.45 -5.39
CA ARG A 190 29.10 9.61 -6.10
C ARG A 190 29.60 10.26 -7.39
N PHE A 191 28.69 10.83 -8.16
CA PHE A 191 29.01 11.55 -9.39
C PHE A 191 29.89 12.77 -9.11
N MET A 192 29.60 13.53 -8.06
CA MET A 192 30.45 14.65 -7.63
C MET A 192 31.86 14.19 -7.21
N ALA A 193 31.96 13.07 -6.48
CA ALA A 193 33.26 12.48 -6.11
C ALA A 193 34.06 12.06 -7.36
N PHE A 194 33.39 11.45 -8.35
CA PHE A 194 33.98 11.05 -9.62
C PHE A 194 34.49 12.25 -10.44
N LEU A 195 33.70 13.34 -10.52
CA LEU A 195 34.11 14.56 -11.22
C LEU A 195 35.37 15.16 -10.61
N LYS A 196 35.44 15.25 -9.28
CA LYS A 196 36.62 15.79 -8.59
C LYS A 196 37.86 14.89 -8.70
N ALA A 197 37.69 13.58 -8.65
CA ALA A 197 38.78 12.65 -8.93
C ALA A 197 39.30 12.77 -10.37
N SER A 198 38.39 12.95 -11.33
CA SER A 198 38.74 13.13 -12.75
C SER A 198 39.46 14.44 -13.02
N GLU A 199 39.02 15.54 -12.39
CA GLU A 199 39.69 16.85 -12.43
C GLU A 199 41.12 16.75 -11.88
N ALA A 200 41.31 16.05 -10.75
CA ALA A 200 42.63 15.80 -10.19
C ALA A 200 43.53 14.98 -11.13
N GLN A 201 42.99 13.96 -11.80
CA GLN A 201 43.75 13.16 -12.77
C GLN A 201 44.18 14.00 -13.97
N GLN A 202 43.28 14.82 -14.52
CA GLN A 202 43.61 15.72 -15.62
C GLN A 202 44.72 16.71 -15.25
N TYR A 203 44.74 17.20 -14.00
CA TYR A 203 45.84 18.03 -13.51
C TYR A 203 47.17 17.26 -13.49
N VAL A 204 47.19 16.04 -12.96
CA VAL A 204 48.41 15.20 -12.94
C VAL A 204 48.90 14.91 -14.37
N ASP A 205 47.99 14.59 -15.28
CA ASP A 205 48.34 14.27 -16.67
C ASP A 205 48.94 15.47 -17.42
N GLN A 206 48.52 16.70 -17.09
CA GLN A 206 48.99 17.93 -17.73
C GLN A 206 50.27 18.49 -17.12
N TYR A 207 50.40 18.49 -15.79
CA TYR A 207 51.46 19.22 -15.09
C TYR A 207 52.59 18.32 -14.56
N VAL A 208 52.36 17.01 -14.42
CA VAL A 208 53.39 16.07 -13.94
C VAL A 208 54.02 15.35 -15.12
N GLN A 209 55.30 15.61 -15.37
CA GLN A 209 56.05 14.97 -16.45
C GLN A 209 56.52 13.56 -16.08
N ASP A 210 56.77 13.29 -14.79
CA ASP A 210 57.18 11.97 -14.32
C ASP A 210 56.09 10.90 -14.49
N ASP A 211 56.52 9.67 -14.72
CA ASP A 211 55.65 8.50 -14.90
C ASP A 211 55.13 7.94 -13.56
N ASP A 212 55.84 8.22 -12.46
CA ASP A 212 55.52 7.71 -11.12
C ASP A 212 55.12 8.84 -10.15
N LEU A 213 53.87 8.78 -9.66
CA LEU A 213 53.32 9.81 -8.77
C LEU A 213 53.99 9.86 -7.38
N ASN A 214 54.65 8.78 -6.96
CA ASN A 214 55.30 8.68 -5.65
C ASN A 214 56.59 9.51 -5.54
N ASN A 215 57.20 9.86 -6.68
CA ASN A 215 58.47 10.58 -6.73
C ASN A 215 58.27 12.10 -6.73
N VAL A 216 57.02 12.58 -6.86
CA VAL A 216 56.69 14.00 -7.02
C VAL A 216 55.85 14.49 -5.85
N THR A 217 56.23 15.64 -5.30
CA THR A 217 55.41 16.35 -4.30
C THR A 217 54.29 17.14 -5.00
N LEU A 218 53.06 16.67 -4.86
CA LEU A 218 51.86 17.33 -5.40
C LEU A 218 51.38 18.47 -4.50
N PRO A 219 50.62 19.44 -5.05
CA PRO A 219 49.86 20.40 -4.25
C PRO A 219 48.91 19.67 -3.28
N PRO A 220 48.69 20.20 -2.06
CA PRO A 220 47.91 19.50 -1.02
C PRO A 220 46.48 19.16 -1.46
N GLU A 221 45.87 19.99 -2.32
CA GLU A 221 44.53 19.77 -2.87
C GLU A 221 44.46 18.53 -3.78
N VAL A 222 45.50 18.29 -4.59
CA VAL A 222 45.59 17.13 -5.48
C VAL A 222 46.10 15.91 -4.72
N ALA A 223 47.02 16.11 -3.78
CA ALA A 223 47.56 15.07 -2.92
C ALA A 223 46.48 14.38 -2.06
N TYR A 224 45.41 15.08 -1.68
CA TYR A 224 44.27 14.48 -0.98
C TYR A 224 43.70 13.26 -1.72
N PHE A 225 43.64 13.32 -3.05
CA PHE A 225 43.06 12.24 -3.87
C PHE A 225 43.98 11.03 -4.03
N THR A 226 45.23 11.10 -3.58
CA THR A 226 46.12 9.93 -3.54
C THR A 226 45.99 9.14 -2.25
N TYR A 227 45.37 9.70 -1.20
CA TYR A 227 45.28 9.07 0.11
C TYR A 227 44.29 7.89 0.19
N ALA A 228 44.65 6.91 1.02
CA ALA A 228 43.81 5.80 1.40
C ALA A 228 42.66 6.22 2.35
N ARG A 229 41.70 5.30 2.57
CA ARG A 229 40.43 5.57 3.26
C ARG A 229 40.60 6.09 4.69
N ASN A 230 41.67 5.70 5.38
CA ASN A 230 41.98 6.14 6.74
C ASN A 230 42.24 7.66 6.89
N LYS A 231 42.60 8.36 5.80
CA LYS A 231 42.89 9.80 5.80
C LYS A 231 41.81 10.62 5.09
N TRP A 232 40.71 9.99 4.69
CA TRP A 232 39.61 10.72 4.06
C TRP A 232 38.93 11.63 5.07
N LEU A 233 38.47 12.78 4.59
CA LEU A 233 37.69 13.71 5.41
C LEU A 233 36.37 13.04 5.82
N PRO A 234 35.89 13.23 7.07
CA PRO A 234 34.61 12.65 7.51
C PRO A 234 33.40 13.09 6.67
N SER A 235 33.47 14.26 6.05
CA SER A 235 32.43 14.83 5.18
C SER A 235 32.64 14.51 3.69
N ASP A 236 33.54 13.58 3.35
CA ASP A 236 33.81 13.22 1.97
C ASP A 236 32.54 12.71 1.25
N PRO A 237 32.19 13.26 0.06
CA PRO A 237 31.00 12.85 -0.70
C PRO A 237 30.91 11.34 -0.97
N GLN A 238 32.04 10.64 -1.05
CA GLN A 238 32.06 9.18 -1.24
C GLN A 238 31.50 8.44 -0.01
N ILE A 239 31.85 8.88 1.20
CA ILE A 239 31.38 8.27 2.45
C ILE A 239 29.87 8.52 2.60
N ILE A 240 29.44 9.75 2.31
CA ILE A 240 28.02 10.12 2.32
C ILE A 240 27.24 9.29 1.30
N SER A 241 27.78 9.12 0.09
CA SER A 241 27.18 8.30 -0.96
C SER A 241 26.99 6.84 -0.50
N GLU A 242 28.02 6.23 0.08
CA GLU A 242 27.97 4.85 0.59
C GLU A 242 26.96 4.69 1.73
N GLY A 243 26.90 5.65 2.66
CA GLY A 243 25.94 5.64 3.76
C GLY A 243 24.48 5.77 3.28
N LEU A 244 24.19 6.72 2.39
CA LEU A 244 22.87 6.88 1.80
C LEU A 244 22.49 5.68 0.92
N TYR A 245 23.45 5.12 0.17
CA TYR A 245 23.22 3.93 -0.64
C TYR A 245 22.78 2.74 0.22
N ALA A 246 23.45 2.51 1.36
CA ALA A 246 23.09 1.43 2.28
C ALA A 246 21.66 1.57 2.82
N ILE A 247 21.25 2.79 3.20
CA ILE A 247 19.88 3.08 3.64
C ILE A 247 18.89 2.80 2.48
N ALA A 248 19.20 3.25 1.27
CA ALA A 248 18.35 3.03 0.10
C ALA A 248 18.19 1.54 -0.24
N VAL A 249 19.24 0.73 -0.07
CA VAL A 249 19.18 -0.73 -0.25
C VAL A 249 18.19 -1.36 0.75
N VAL A 250 18.26 -1.00 2.03
CA VAL A 250 17.33 -1.52 3.06
C VAL A 250 15.88 -1.14 2.73
N LEU A 251 15.64 0.12 2.39
CA LEU A 251 14.31 0.59 1.99
C LEU A 251 13.80 -0.11 0.73
N SER A 252 14.70 -0.43 -0.22
CA SER A 252 14.35 -1.21 -1.40
C SER A 252 13.80 -2.58 -1.03
N PHE A 253 14.46 -3.33 -0.14
CA PHE A 253 13.95 -4.64 0.28
C PHE A 253 12.59 -4.55 0.98
N SER A 254 12.32 -3.48 1.71
CA SER A 254 11.00 -3.26 2.34
C SER A 254 9.85 -3.17 1.33
N ARG A 255 10.13 -2.76 0.08
CA ARG A 255 9.13 -2.66 -1.00
C ARG A 255 8.62 -4.02 -1.48
N ILE A 256 9.24 -5.14 -1.11
CA ILE A 256 8.66 -6.48 -1.37
C ILE A 256 7.27 -6.61 -0.73
N ALA A 257 7.02 -5.88 0.36
CA ALA A 257 5.72 -5.84 1.03
C ALA A 257 4.56 -5.45 0.09
N TYR A 258 4.78 -4.72 -1.01
CA TYR A 258 3.70 -4.40 -1.97
C TYR A 258 3.18 -5.59 -2.75
N ILE A 259 3.98 -6.64 -2.88
CA ILE A 259 3.66 -7.85 -3.65
C ILE A 259 2.93 -8.87 -2.76
N LEU A 260 3.19 -8.84 -1.45
CA LEU A 260 2.61 -9.78 -0.47
C LEU A 260 1.06 -9.82 -0.44
N PRO A 261 0.29 -8.73 -0.64
CA PRO A 261 -1.18 -8.78 -0.65
C PRO A 261 -1.75 -9.62 -1.80
N ALA A 262 -0.97 -9.89 -2.84
CA ALA A 262 -1.41 -10.72 -3.95
C ALA A 262 -1.52 -12.20 -3.58
N ASN A 263 -0.82 -12.64 -2.52
CA ASN A 263 -0.91 -14.01 -2.03
C ASN A 263 -2.04 -14.17 -1.00
N GLU A 264 -2.73 -15.30 -1.06
CA GLU A 264 -3.82 -15.64 -0.14
C GLU A 264 -3.34 -15.88 1.29
N SER A 265 -2.16 -16.48 1.47
CA SER A 265 -1.62 -16.76 2.80
C SER A 265 -0.95 -15.55 3.46
N PHE A 266 -0.26 -14.70 2.68
CA PHE A 266 0.51 -13.57 3.23
C PHE A 266 -0.29 -12.27 3.29
N GLY A 267 -1.34 -12.12 2.49
CA GLY A 267 -2.09 -10.88 2.40
C GLY A 267 -2.81 -10.48 3.70
N PRO A 268 -3.65 -11.35 4.30
CA PRO A 268 -4.31 -11.04 5.57
C PRO A 268 -3.32 -10.71 6.69
N LEU A 269 -2.22 -11.47 6.78
CA LEU A 269 -1.15 -11.26 7.77
C LEU A 269 -0.48 -9.88 7.65
N GLN A 270 -0.24 -9.43 6.41
CA GLN A 270 0.35 -8.12 6.20
C GLN A 270 -0.63 -6.99 6.55
N ILE A 271 -1.91 -7.14 6.20
CA ILE A 271 -2.93 -6.12 6.47
C ILE A 271 -3.16 -5.98 7.98
N SER A 272 -3.22 -7.10 8.72
CA SER A 272 -3.33 -7.06 10.18
C SER A 272 -2.10 -6.39 10.81
N LEU A 273 -0.88 -6.75 10.40
CA LEU A 273 0.35 -6.11 10.87
C LEU A 273 0.39 -4.60 10.57
N GLY A 274 0.00 -4.18 9.37
CA GLY A 274 -0.01 -2.76 9.01
C GLY A 274 -0.98 -1.92 9.85
N ARG A 275 -2.03 -2.53 10.39
CA ARG A 275 -3.01 -1.87 11.27
C ARG A 275 -2.59 -1.87 12.72
N THR A 276 -2.05 -2.99 13.23
CA THR A 276 -1.49 -3.02 14.59
C THR A 276 -0.39 -1.98 14.75
N VAL A 277 0.44 -1.75 13.72
CA VAL A 277 1.45 -0.67 13.72
C VAL A 277 0.84 0.72 13.94
N LYS A 278 -0.35 1.02 13.39
CA LYS A 278 -1.03 2.30 13.64
C LYS A 278 -1.47 2.46 15.10
N ASP A 279 -1.87 1.37 15.74
CA ASP A 279 -2.21 1.38 17.17
C ASP A 279 -0.96 1.47 18.05
N ILE A 280 0.15 0.82 17.65
CA ILE A 280 1.46 0.95 18.32
C ILE A 280 1.88 2.42 18.38
N PHE A 281 1.69 3.20 17.31
CA PHE A 281 2.05 4.62 17.31
C PHE A 281 1.33 5.45 18.37
N LYS A 282 0.07 5.11 18.72
CA LYS A 282 -0.66 5.78 19.81
C LYS A 282 0.02 5.54 21.16
N PHE A 283 0.47 4.30 21.40
CA PHE A 283 1.18 3.93 22.63
C PHE A 283 2.61 4.50 22.67
N MET A 284 3.29 4.58 21.52
CA MET A 284 4.63 5.13 21.42
C MET A 284 4.75 6.58 21.92
N VAL A 285 3.64 7.35 21.92
CA VAL A 285 3.63 8.70 22.50
C VAL A 285 3.97 8.68 24.00
N ILE A 286 3.34 7.77 24.76
CA ILE A 286 3.60 7.61 26.20
C ILE A 286 5.04 7.10 26.40
N PHE A 287 5.46 6.15 25.57
CA PHE A 287 6.81 5.59 25.61
C PHE A 287 7.89 6.67 25.41
N ILE A 288 7.75 7.52 24.39
CA ILE A 288 8.68 8.61 24.10
C ILE A 288 8.68 9.65 25.22
N MET A 289 7.52 9.98 25.81
CA MET A 289 7.43 10.93 26.92
C MET A 289 8.23 10.47 28.14
N VAL A 290 8.07 9.20 28.54
CA VAL A 290 8.83 8.62 29.66
C VAL A 290 10.32 8.52 29.31
N PHE A 291 10.65 8.07 28.10
CA PHE A 291 12.03 7.98 27.63
C PHE A 291 12.76 9.32 27.71
N LEU A 292 12.15 10.40 27.20
CA LEU A 292 12.74 11.75 27.23
C LEU A 292 12.90 12.29 28.65
N ALA A 293 11.94 12.03 29.55
CA ALA A 293 12.03 12.45 30.95
C ALA A 293 13.27 11.87 31.64
N PHE A 294 13.50 10.55 31.48
CA PHE A 294 14.69 9.90 32.04
C PHE A 294 15.98 10.29 31.31
N MET A 295 15.93 10.48 29.99
CA MET A 295 17.09 10.95 29.22
C MET A 295 17.60 12.30 29.71
N ILE A 296 16.70 13.28 29.86
CA ILE A 296 17.06 14.61 30.37
C ILE A 296 17.49 14.53 31.84
N GLY A 297 16.84 13.70 32.66
CA GLY A 297 17.23 13.47 34.05
C GLY A 297 18.66 12.92 34.20
N MET A 298 19.01 11.89 33.42
CA MET A 298 20.35 11.30 33.42
C MET A 298 21.40 12.25 32.83
N PHE A 299 21.07 12.98 31.75
CA PHE A 299 21.94 14.01 31.18
C PHE A 299 22.27 15.10 32.22
N ASN A 300 21.25 15.64 32.90
CA ASN A 300 21.45 16.69 33.91
C ASN A 300 22.29 16.21 35.10
N LEU A 301 22.19 14.91 35.46
CA LEU A 301 22.99 14.33 36.53
C LEU A 301 24.47 14.18 36.15
N TYR A 302 24.74 13.75 34.91
CA TYR A 302 26.10 13.36 34.47
C TYR A 302 26.81 14.37 33.57
N SER A 303 26.16 15.44 33.12
CA SER A 303 26.74 16.44 32.21
C SER A 303 28.04 17.07 32.77
N TYR A 304 28.11 17.30 34.08
CA TYR A 304 29.29 17.86 34.75
C TYR A 304 30.47 16.88 34.90
N TYR A 305 30.27 15.60 34.62
CA TYR A 305 31.26 14.54 34.83
C TYR A 305 31.98 14.12 33.53
N LEU A 306 32.03 15.01 32.53
CA LEU A 306 32.79 14.77 31.30
C LEU A 306 34.28 14.51 31.62
N GLY A 307 34.83 13.40 31.12
CA GLY A 307 36.21 12.96 31.40
C GLY A 307 36.40 12.20 32.73
N ALA A 308 35.42 12.29 33.64
CA ALA A 308 35.43 11.65 34.96
C ALA A 308 34.71 10.30 35.00
N LYS A 309 34.40 9.71 33.84
CA LYS A 309 33.73 8.41 33.68
C LYS A 309 34.59 7.44 32.88
N TYR A 310 34.32 6.14 33.03
CA TYR A 310 34.95 5.09 32.21
C TYR A 310 34.36 5.03 30.80
N ASN A 311 33.08 5.34 30.65
CA ASN A 311 32.35 5.40 29.39
C ASN A 311 31.78 6.82 29.18
N PRO A 312 31.80 7.39 27.96
CA PRO A 312 31.20 8.70 27.65
C PRO A 312 29.66 8.77 27.84
N ALA A 313 29.00 7.67 28.17
CA ALA A 313 27.57 7.60 28.47
C ALA A 313 27.06 8.71 29.39
N PHE A 314 25.89 9.27 29.05
CA PHE A 314 25.16 10.31 29.78
C PHE A 314 25.81 11.71 29.85
N THR A 315 26.97 11.93 29.24
CA THR A 315 27.67 13.22 29.32
C THR A 315 27.13 14.26 28.35
N THR A 316 26.65 13.82 27.17
CA THR A 316 25.97 14.63 26.16
C THR A 316 24.56 14.11 25.94
N VAL A 317 23.69 14.93 25.35
CA VAL A 317 22.31 14.51 25.02
C VAL A 317 22.32 13.33 24.03
N GLU A 318 23.23 13.35 23.05
CA GLU A 318 23.37 12.28 22.06
C GLU A 318 23.82 10.95 22.70
N GLU A 319 24.85 10.97 23.55
CA GLU A 319 25.32 9.76 24.22
C GLU A 319 24.29 9.25 25.25
N SER A 320 23.58 10.16 25.92
CA SER A 320 22.45 9.81 26.79
C SER A 320 21.35 9.07 26.02
N PHE A 321 20.99 9.58 24.84
CA PHE A 321 20.03 8.93 23.95
C PHE A 321 20.50 7.53 23.55
N LYS A 322 21.75 7.39 23.08
CA LYS A 322 22.33 6.09 22.67
C LYS A 322 22.31 5.08 23.81
N THR A 323 22.81 5.44 24.99
CA THR A 323 22.88 4.51 26.13
C THR A 323 21.49 4.06 26.58
N LEU A 324 20.53 4.98 26.73
CA LEU A 324 19.16 4.59 27.10
C LEU A 324 18.46 3.79 26.00
N PHE A 325 18.64 4.15 24.73
CA PHE A 325 18.04 3.40 23.63
C PHE A 325 18.51 1.94 23.61
N TRP A 326 19.82 1.71 23.71
CA TRP A 326 20.37 0.35 23.74
C TRP A 326 20.04 -0.42 25.02
N SER A 327 19.77 0.28 26.13
CA SER A 327 19.34 -0.35 27.39
C SER A 327 17.97 -1.02 27.31
N ILE A 328 17.05 -0.54 26.46
CA ILE A 328 15.74 -1.18 26.22
C ILE A 328 15.92 -2.62 25.71
N PHE A 329 17.00 -2.87 24.95
CA PHE A 329 17.35 -4.18 24.41
C PHE A 329 18.32 -4.98 25.29
N GLY A 330 18.69 -4.46 26.47
CA GLY A 330 19.65 -5.09 27.37
C GLY A 330 21.10 -5.04 26.90
N LEU A 331 21.45 -4.18 25.92
CA LEU A 331 22.79 -4.04 25.37
C LEU A 331 23.63 -2.94 26.04
N SER A 332 23.09 -2.29 27.08
CA SER A 332 23.77 -1.23 27.81
C SER A 332 24.43 -1.77 29.08
N GLU A 333 25.71 -1.44 29.27
CA GLU A 333 26.49 -1.87 30.43
C GLU A 333 26.17 -1.05 31.69
N VAL A 334 26.14 -1.71 32.85
CA VAL A 334 25.97 -1.05 34.16
C VAL A 334 27.16 -0.15 34.52
N ILE A 335 28.34 -0.44 33.94
CA ILE A 335 29.57 0.35 34.10
C ILE A 335 29.39 1.79 33.59
N SER A 336 28.41 2.03 32.72
CA SER A 336 28.06 3.38 32.22
C SER A 336 27.64 4.37 33.32
N VAL A 337 27.24 3.89 34.49
CA VAL A 337 26.80 4.71 35.65
C VAL A 337 27.97 5.04 36.59
N VAL A 338 29.02 4.20 36.58
CA VAL A 338 30.19 4.29 37.47
C VAL A 338 31.03 5.53 37.15
N LEU A 339 31.38 6.27 38.21
CA LEU A 339 32.28 7.42 38.15
C LEU A 339 33.71 7.01 38.55
N LYS A 340 34.71 7.76 38.09
CA LYS A 340 36.11 7.61 38.55
C LYS A 340 36.34 8.25 39.92
N TYR A 341 35.52 9.23 40.31
CA TYR A 341 35.60 9.93 41.60
C TYR A 341 34.73 9.25 42.66
N ASP A 342 35.09 9.41 43.93
CA ASP A 342 34.37 8.84 45.09
C ASP A 342 33.04 9.59 45.42
N HIS A 343 32.41 10.20 44.42
CA HIS A 343 31.11 10.86 44.54
C HIS A 343 29.96 9.82 44.56
N LYS A 344 30.00 8.94 45.58
CA LYS A 344 29.06 7.81 45.76
C LYS A 344 27.60 8.22 45.78
N PHE A 345 27.27 9.43 46.26
CA PHE A 345 25.90 9.92 46.26
C PHE A 345 25.33 10.00 44.83
N ILE A 346 26.07 10.62 43.91
CA ILE A 346 25.64 10.78 42.52
C ILE A 346 25.61 9.42 41.80
N GLU A 347 26.58 8.55 42.07
CA GLU A 347 26.58 7.19 41.55
C GLU A 347 25.35 6.40 42.01
N ASN A 348 25.01 6.48 43.30
CA ASN A 348 23.81 5.83 43.86
C ASN A 348 22.51 6.38 43.24
N ILE A 349 22.39 7.71 43.08
CA ILE A 349 21.24 8.31 42.39
C ILE A 349 21.17 7.84 40.95
N GLY A 350 22.31 7.73 40.27
CA GLY A 350 22.39 7.18 38.91
C GLY A 350 21.93 5.73 38.82
N TYR A 351 22.36 4.86 39.75
CA TYR A 351 21.89 3.47 39.82
C TYR A 351 20.39 3.39 40.05
N VAL A 352 19.85 4.22 40.94
CA VAL A 352 18.41 4.25 41.23
C VAL A 352 17.63 4.72 40.00
N LEU A 353 18.02 5.84 39.38
CA LEU A 353 17.34 6.36 38.19
C LEU A 353 17.41 5.37 37.02
N TYR A 354 18.57 4.78 36.77
CA TYR A 354 18.75 3.80 35.70
C TYR A 354 17.99 2.49 36.00
N GLY A 355 17.94 2.05 37.27
CA GLY A 355 17.15 0.90 37.69
C GLY A 355 15.65 1.14 37.52
N VAL A 356 15.14 2.27 38.01
CA VAL A 356 13.72 2.65 37.85
C VAL A 356 13.35 2.82 36.38
N TYR A 357 14.24 3.38 35.56
CA TYR A 357 14.07 3.45 34.11
C TYR A 357 13.89 2.05 33.51
N ASN A 358 14.78 1.09 33.82
CA ASN A 358 14.69 -0.26 33.25
C ASN A 358 13.43 -0.99 33.71
N VAL A 359 13.04 -0.88 34.98
CA VAL A 359 11.77 -1.44 35.48
C VAL A 359 10.58 -0.82 34.73
N THR A 360 10.54 0.51 34.60
CA THR A 360 9.42 1.20 33.95
C THR A 360 9.36 0.90 32.45
N MET A 361 10.48 1.00 31.73
CA MET A 361 10.52 0.84 30.28
C MET A 361 10.42 -0.62 29.84
N VAL A 362 11.22 -1.50 30.43
CA VAL A 362 11.34 -2.89 29.99
C VAL A 362 10.30 -3.78 30.68
N VAL A 363 10.05 -3.61 31.97
CA VAL A 363 9.09 -4.50 32.68
C VAL A 363 7.66 -4.01 32.53
N VAL A 364 7.40 -2.70 32.63
CA VAL A 364 6.02 -2.20 32.55
C VAL A 364 5.63 -1.90 31.11
N LEU A 365 6.27 -0.92 30.46
CA LEU A 365 5.81 -0.40 29.18
C LEU A 365 5.96 -1.40 28.02
N LEU A 366 7.04 -2.18 27.97
CA LEU A 366 7.20 -3.20 26.93
C LEU A 366 6.19 -4.35 27.08
N ASN A 367 5.92 -4.82 28.30
CA ASN A 367 4.90 -5.85 28.54
C ASN A 367 3.49 -5.34 28.24
N MET A 368 3.19 -4.09 28.58
CA MET A 368 1.91 -3.46 28.20
C MET A 368 1.80 -3.31 26.67
N LEU A 369 2.88 -2.93 25.98
CA LEU A 369 2.90 -2.84 24.52
C LEU A 369 2.59 -4.21 23.88
N ILE A 370 3.22 -5.29 24.36
CA ILE A 370 2.95 -6.65 23.87
C ILE A 370 1.48 -7.03 24.09
N ALA A 371 0.93 -6.77 25.28
CA ALA A 371 -0.47 -7.06 25.58
C ALA A 371 -1.44 -6.29 24.66
N MET A 372 -1.16 -5.00 24.43
CA MET A 372 -1.96 -4.17 23.53
C MET A 372 -1.88 -4.63 22.07
N ILE A 373 -0.69 -5.03 21.59
CA ILE A 373 -0.51 -5.57 20.24
C ILE A 373 -1.33 -6.86 20.08
N ASN A 374 -1.33 -7.75 21.06
CA ASN A 374 -2.08 -9.00 20.98
C ASN A 374 -3.60 -8.78 20.94
N ASN A 375 -4.12 -7.88 21.77
CA ASN A 375 -5.55 -7.56 21.76
C ASN A 375 -5.98 -6.88 20.45
N SER A 376 -5.19 -5.90 19.97
CA SER A 376 -5.42 -5.24 18.68
C SER A 376 -5.34 -6.23 17.51
N TYR A 377 -4.36 -7.15 17.52
CA TYR A 377 -4.22 -8.17 16.48
C TYR A 377 -5.46 -9.08 16.40
N GLN A 378 -6.00 -9.53 17.54
CA GLN A 378 -7.19 -10.39 17.58
C GLN A 378 -8.43 -9.68 17.03
N GLU A 379 -8.67 -8.43 17.41
CA GLU A 379 -9.81 -7.64 16.89
C GLU A 379 -9.71 -7.42 15.38
N ILE A 380 -8.50 -7.17 14.86
CA ILE A 380 -8.27 -6.93 13.43
C ILE A 380 -8.32 -8.24 12.61
N GLU A 381 -7.95 -9.38 13.20
CA GLU A 381 -7.94 -10.68 12.52
C GLU A 381 -9.34 -11.12 12.10
N GLU A 382 -10.38 -10.80 12.88
CA GLU A 382 -11.78 -11.16 12.58
C GLU A 382 -12.28 -10.57 11.25
N ASP A 383 -11.88 -9.34 10.91
CA ASP A 383 -12.24 -8.64 9.67
C ASP A 383 -11.16 -8.74 8.57
N ALA A 384 -10.02 -9.40 8.85
CA ALA A 384 -8.83 -9.37 7.99
C ALA A 384 -9.08 -9.89 6.56
N ASP A 385 -9.95 -10.90 6.38
CA ASP A 385 -10.26 -11.45 5.06
C ASP A 385 -11.02 -10.45 4.17
N VAL A 386 -12.01 -9.74 4.73
CA VAL A 386 -12.78 -8.72 4.01
C VAL A 386 -11.86 -7.60 3.55
N GLU A 387 -10.97 -7.19 4.42
CA GLU A 387 -10.05 -6.07 4.18
C GLU A 387 -8.92 -6.44 3.25
N TRP A 388 -8.39 -7.67 3.37
CA TRP A 388 -7.46 -8.23 2.41
C TRP A 388 -8.09 -8.29 1.02
N LYS A 389 -9.32 -8.79 0.88
CA LYS A 389 -10.03 -8.81 -0.42
C LYS A 389 -10.22 -7.40 -0.99
N PHE A 390 -10.47 -6.41 -0.15
CA PHE A 390 -10.53 -5.00 -0.55
C PHE A 390 -9.17 -4.47 -1.01
N ALA A 391 -8.10 -4.68 -0.24
CA ALA A 391 -6.74 -4.28 -0.58
C ALA A 391 -6.24 -4.95 -1.86
N ARG A 392 -6.53 -6.25 -2.03
CA ARG A 392 -6.24 -7.03 -3.22
C ARG A 392 -6.99 -6.48 -4.44
N ALA A 393 -8.26 -6.15 -4.30
CA ALA A 393 -9.04 -5.52 -5.37
C ALA A 393 -8.43 -4.17 -5.77
N LYS A 394 -8.01 -3.34 -4.79
CA LYS A 394 -7.31 -2.08 -5.04
C LYS A 394 -6.03 -2.30 -5.85
N LEU A 395 -5.22 -3.28 -5.44
CA LEU A 395 -4.00 -3.66 -6.17
C LEU A 395 -4.33 -4.06 -7.61
N TRP A 396 -5.32 -4.94 -7.82
CA TRP A 396 -5.67 -5.40 -9.16
C TRP A 396 -6.15 -4.28 -10.08
N LEU A 397 -6.95 -3.36 -9.54
CA LEU A 397 -7.48 -2.22 -10.28
C LEU A 397 -6.37 -1.30 -10.81
N SER A 398 -5.28 -1.12 -10.07
CA SER A 398 -4.12 -0.34 -10.53
C SER A 398 -3.49 -0.89 -11.83
N TYR A 399 -3.70 -2.17 -12.15
CA TYR A 399 -3.19 -2.82 -13.37
C TYR A 399 -4.24 -2.96 -14.48
N PHE A 400 -5.51 -2.64 -14.21
CA PHE A 400 -6.57 -2.66 -15.21
C PHE A 400 -6.47 -1.49 -16.19
N ASP A 401 -5.93 -0.35 -15.74
CA ASP A 401 -5.72 0.80 -16.61
C ASP A 401 -4.76 0.49 -17.76
N GLU A 402 -5.01 1.05 -18.93
CA GLU A 402 -4.23 0.76 -20.14
C GLU A 402 -2.76 1.25 -20.05
N GLY A 403 -2.43 2.04 -19.03
CA GLY A 403 -1.09 2.50 -18.69
C GLY A 403 -0.17 1.40 -18.13
N ARG A 404 1.12 1.74 -17.96
CA ARG A 404 2.14 0.93 -17.25
C ARG A 404 2.34 -0.50 -17.75
N THR A 405 2.30 -0.73 -19.07
CA THR A 405 2.51 -2.06 -19.65
C THR A 405 3.94 -2.59 -19.53
N LEU A 406 4.94 -1.70 -19.54
CA LEU A 406 6.35 -2.06 -19.42
C LEU A 406 6.88 -1.68 -18.03
N PRO A 407 7.60 -2.59 -17.34
CA PRO A 407 8.24 -2.26 -16.07
C PRO A 407 9.50 -1.43 -16.27
N ALA A 408 10.00 -0.81 -15.19
CA ALA A 408 11.37 -0.28 -15.17
C ALA A 408 12.36 -1.40 -15.55
N PRO A 409 13.48 -1.15 -16.24
CA PRO A 409 13.92 0.11 -16.84
C PRO A 409 13.35 0.34 -18.25
N PHE A 410 12.57 -0.62 -18.77
CA PHE A 410 12.06 -0.61 -20.15
C PHE A 410 10.98 0.46 -20.38
N ASN A 411 10.43 1.02 -19.31
CA ASN A 411 9.46 2.12 -19.34
C ASN A 411 10.04 3.49 -19.76
N LEU A 412 11.38 3.64 -19.79
CA LEU A 412 12.06 4.87 -20.19
C LEU A 412 11.98 5.11 -21.69
N VAL A 413 11.95 4.05 -22.51
CA VAL A 413 11.89 4.17 -23.97
C VAL A 413 10.42 4.32 -24.39
N PRO A 414 9.98 5.51 -24.83
CA PRO A 414 8.60 5.69 -25.27
C PRO A 414 8.34 4.89 -26.54
N SER A 415 7.15 4.33 -26.70
CA SER A 415 6.78 3.73 -27.98
C SER A 415 6.74 4.81 -29.07
N PRO A 416 7.07 4.49 -30.34
CA PRO A 416 7.00 5.45 -31.44
C PRO A 416 5.61 6.12 -31.58
N LYS A 417 4.55 5.37 -31.23
CA LYS A 417 3.18 5.89 -31.15
C LYS A 417 3.01 6.94 -30.06
N SER A 418 3.65 6.78 -28.90
CA SER A 418 3.61 7.75 -27.79
C SER A 418 4.26 9.08 -28.18
N PHE A 419 5.40 9.06 -28.89
CA PHE A 419 6.00 10.27 -29.44
C PHE A 419 5.09 10.97 -30.45
N TYR A 420 4.46 10.22 -31.35
CA TYR A 420 3.48 10.77 -32.28
C TYR A 420 2.29 11.42 -31.55
N TYR A 421 1.71 10.75 -30.55
CA TYR A 421 0.62 11.31 -29.74
C TYR A 421 1.06 12.47 -28.84
N LEU A 422 2.32 12.50 -28.37
CA LEU A 422 2.89 13.60 -27.59
C LEU A 422 3.08 14.84 -28.46
N ILE A 423 3.66 14.69 -29.65
CA ILE A 423 3.80 15.76 -30.65
C ILE A 423 2.43 16.23 -31.10
N LEU A 424 1.48 15.31 -31.34
CA LEU A 424 0.10 15.63 -31.66
C LEU A 424 -0.61 16.32 -30.50
N ARG A 425 -0.35 15.94 -29.24
CA ARG A 425 -0.90 16.60 -28.04
C ARG A 425 -0.31 17.99 -27.85
N ILE A 426 0.99 18.19 -28.10
CA ILE A 426 1.62 19.52 -28.05
C ILE A 426 1.03 20.41 -29.16
N LYS A 427 0.89 19.89 -30.38
CA LYS A 427 0.19 20.58 -31.48
C LYS A 427 -1.29 20.84 -31.17
N LEU A 428 -2.00 19.87 -30.60
CA LEU A 428 -3.39 20.02 -30.18
C LEU A 428 -3.56 20.92 -28.96
N CYS A 429 -2.57 21.03 -28.08
CA CYS A 429 -2.55 21.96 -26.94
C CYS A 429 -2.37 23.40 -27.44
N LEU A 430 -1.46 23.59 -28.40
CA LEU A 430 -1.32 24.85 -29.15
C LEU A 430 -2.61 25.22 -29.92
N ILE A 431 -3.32 24.23 -30.47
CA ILE A 431 -4.60 24.44 -31.18
C ILE A 431 -5.79 24.60 -30.20
N LYS A 432 -5.77 23.95 -29.02
CA LYS A 432 -6.84 24.02 -28.00
C LYS A 432 -6.86 25.33 -27.23
N LEU A 433 -5.75 26.07 -27.18
CA LEU A 433 -5.76 27.48 -26.77
C LEU A 433 -6.61 28.35 -27.72
N CYS A 434 -6.93 27.87 -28.93
CA CYS A 434 -7.75 28.60 -29.90
C CYS A 434 -9.11 27.98 -30.23
N LYS A 435 -9.51 26.81 -29.72
CA LYS A 435 -10.87 26.27 -29.92
C LYS A 435 -11.16 25.04 -29.04
N SER A 436 -12.24 25.09 -28.26
CA SER A 436 -13.01 23.89 -27.90
C SER A 436 -14.39 24.21 -27.35
N LYS A 437 -15.40 24.12 -28.23
CA LYS A 437 -16.76 23.66 -27.87
C LYS A 437 -17.27 22.82 -29.05
N ALA A 438 -18.11 21.84 -28.73
CA ALA A 438 -18.82 20.90 -29.62
C ALA A 438 -18.16 19.52 -29.83
N LYS A 439 -18.38 18.62 -28.85
CA LYS A 439 -18.66 17.20 -29.13
C LYS A 439 -19.38 16.56 -27.92
N ASN A 440 -20.69 16.78 -27.79
CA ASN A 440 -21.49 16.17 -26.69
C ASN A 440 -22.72 15.36 -27.14
N CYS A 441 -23.18 15.44 -28.39
CA CYS A 441 -24.53 14.96 -28.72
C CYS A 441 -24.66 13.44 -29.03
N GLU A 442 -23.57 12.71 -29.19
CA GLU A 442 -23.62 11.27 -29.55
C GLU A 442 -23.52 10.35 -28.32
N ASN A 443 -22.85 10.81 -27.25
CA ASN A 443 -22.71 10.06 -26.00
C ASN A 443 -24.01 10.04 -25.18
N ASP A 444 -24.87 11.05 -25.33
CA ASP A 444 -26.08 11.24 -24.51
C ASP A 444 -27.15 10.16 -24.79
N LEU A 445 -27.24 9.65 -26.03
CA LEU A 445 -28.23 8.64 -26.41
C LEU A 445 -27.83 7.22 -25.92
N GLU A 446 -26.54 6.88 -26.03
CA GLU A 446 -25.97 5.62 -25.53
C GLU A 446 -26.02 5.57 -23.99
N MET A 447 -25.72 6.70 -23.33
CA MET A 447 -25.90 6.91 -21.89
C MET A 447 -27.37 6.74 -21.46
N GLY A 448 -28.33 7.28 -22.21
CA GLY A 448 -29.76 7.15 -21.93
C GLY A 448 -30.25 5.69 -21.95
N MET A 449 -29.87 4.92 -22.97
CA MET A 449 -30.21 3.50 -23.06
C MET A 449 -29.56 2.66 -21.95
N LEU A 450 -28.29 2.94 -21.61
CA LEU A 450 -27.59 2.26 -20.52
C LEU A 450 -28.22 2.57 -19.16
N ASN A 451 -28.59 3.82 -18.92
CA ASN A 451 -29.29 4.26 -17.72
C ASN A 451 -30.66 3.59 -17.59
N SER A 452 -31.39 3.39 -18.69
CA SER A 452 -32.66 2.64 -18.67
C SER A 452 -32.48 1.17 -18.26
N LYS A 453 -31.41 0.51 -18.74
CA LYS A 453 -31.07 -0.87 -18.36
C LYS A 453 -30.63 -0.95 -16.90
N LYS A 454 -29.76 -0.04 -16.44
CA LYS A 454 -29.34 0.08 -15.03
C LYS A 454 -30.55 0.27 -14.10
N ARG A 455 -31.49 1.15 -14.46
CA ARG A 455 -32.74 1.40 -13.71
C ARG A 455 -33.63 0.15 -13.62
N LYS A 456 -33.80 -0.60 -14.72
CA LYS A 456 -34.55 -1.88 -14.71
C LYS A 456 -33.92 -2.93 -13.79
N ILE A 457 -32.58 -3.07 -13.82
CA ILE A 457 -31.86 -4.00 -12.95
C ILE A 457 -32.03 -3.58 -11.47
N MET A 458 -31.88 -2.28 -11.18
CA MET A 458 -32.06 -1.74 -9.83
C MET A 458 -33.46 -2.03 -9.28
N LYS A 459 -34.53 -1.79 -10.07
CA LYS A 459 -35.91 -2.09 -9.65
C LYS A 459 -36.10 -3.59 -9.31
N ARG A 460 -35.53 -4.50 -10.12
CA ARG A 460 -35.58 -5.95 -9.85
C ARG A 460 -34.82 -6.34 -8.59
N LEU A 461 -33.65 -5.74 -8.36
CA LEU A 461 -32.86 -5.98 -7.14
C LEU A 461 -33.63 -5.51 -5.91
N ILE A 462 -34.17 -4.28 -5.93
CA ILE A 462 -34.97 -3.73 -4.82
C ILE A 462 -36.16 -4.64 -4.52
N LYS A 463 -36.95 -5.05 -5.53
CA LYS A 463 -38.08 -5.97 -5.33
C LYS A 463 -37.63 -7.27 -4.64
N ARG A 464 -36.51 -7.86 -5.07
CA ARG A 464 -35.97 -9.09 -4.47
C ARG A 464 -35.50 -8.90 -3.02
N TYR A 465 -34.82 -7.79 -2.72
CA TYR A 465 -34.35 -7.50 -1.36
C TYR A 465 -35.51 -7.20 -0.41
N VAL A 466 -36.52 -6.45 -0.85
CA VAL A 466 -37.72 -6.16 -0.06
C VAL A 466 -38.48 -7.44 0.24
N LEU A 467 -38.73 -8.29 -0.76
CA LEU A 467 -39.39 -9.58 -0.58
C LEU A 467 -38.59 -10.49 0.37
N LYS A 468 -37.28 -10.55 0.23
CA LYS A 468 -36.43 -11.33 1.13
C LYS A 468 -36.51 -10.81 2.57
N ALA A 469 -36.42 -9.50 2.77
CA ALA A 469 -36.53 -8.89 4.11
C ALA A 469 -37.91 -9.12 4.75
N GLN A 470 -38.98 -9.19 3.95
CA GLN A 470 -40.32 -9.57 4.43
C GLN A 470 -40.37 -11.03 4.87
N VAL A 471 -39.80 -11.95 4.07
CA VAL A 471 -39.73 -13.38 4.40
C VAL A 471 -38.87 -13.63 5.64
N ASP A 472 -37.72 -12.97 5.75
CA ASP A 472 -36.83 -13.12 6.91
C ASP A 472 -37.53 -12.63 8.20
N ARG A 473 -38.29 -11.51 8.12
CA ARG A 473 -39.12 -11.04 9.23
C ARG A 473 -40.24 -12.02 9.59
N GLU A 474 -40.95 -12.57 8.61
CA GLU A 474 -41.99 -13.57 8.85
C GLU A 474 -41.38 -14.85 9.50
N ASN A 475 -40.16 -15.24 9.14
CA ASN A 475 -39.46 -16.36 9.79
C ASN A 475 -39.01 -16.07 11.23
N ASP A 476 -38.53 -14.85 11.50
CA ASP A 476 -38.16 -14.42 12.87
C ASP A 476 -39.41 -14.35 13.77
N GLU A 477 -40.52 -13.81 13.26
CA GLU A 477 -41.82 -13.78 13.95
C GLU A 477 -42.39 -15.20 14.15
N VAL A 478 -42.20 -16.13 13.21
CA VAL A 478 -42.59 -17.54 13.39
C VAL A 478 -41.74 -18.22 14.45
N ASN A 479 -40.44 -17.90 14.58
CA ASN A 479 -39.60 -18.44 15.65
C ASN A 479 -40.03 -17.93 17.02
N GLU A 480 -40.24 -16.62 17.20
CA GLU A 480 -40.78 -16.07 18.47
C GLU A 480 -42.22 -16.54 18.74
N GLY A 481 -43.05 -16.64 17.70
CA GLY A 481 -44.41 -17.16 17.77
C GLY A 481 -44.46 -18.64 18.17
N LYS A 482 -43.47 -19.45 17.78
CA LYS A 482 -43.35 -20.86 18.20
C LYS A 482 -43.00 -20.99 19.68
N TRP A 483 -42.18 -20.08 20.21
CA TRP A 483 -41.88 -20.01 21.65
C TRP A 483 -43.09 -19.53 22.47
N ASN A 484 -43.84 -18.56 21.96
CA ASN A 484 -45.08 -18.10 22.61
C ASN A 484 -46.21 -19.15 22.54
N PHE A 485 -46.28 -19.96 21.48
CA PHE A 485 -47.27 -21.03 21.34
C PHE A 485 -47.01 -22.24 22.26
N ILE A 486 -45.78 -22.38 22.80
CA ILE A 486 -45.44 -23.41 23.79
C ILE A 486 -45.79 -22.95 25.22
N ILE A 487 -45.97 -21.64 25.45
CA ILE A 487 -46.13 -21.07 26.79
C ILE A 487 -47.60 -20.75 27.16
N ASP A 488 -48.55 -20.59 26.21
CA ASP A 488 -49.97 -20.37 26.56
C ASP A 488 -50.97 -20.90 25.49
N PRO A 489 -52.04 -21.65 25.86
CA PRO A 489 -53.23 -21.83 25.02
C PRO A 489 -54.25 -20.67 25.24
N PRO A 490 -55.25 -20.51 24.36
CA PRO A 490 -55.60 -19.21 23.80
C PRO A 490 -56.53 -18.36 24.69
N ASN A 491 -56.30 -17.05 24.71
CA ASN A 491 -57.31 -16.07 25.13
C ASN A 491 -57.61 -15.09 23.99
N GLU A 492 -58.89 -15.00 23.65
CA GLU A 492 -59.53 -14.39 22.47
C GLU A 492 -59.39 -12.86 22.30
N HIS A 493 -58.45 -12.18 22.97
CA HIS A 493 -58.44 -10.71 22.98
C HIS A 493 -57.29 -10.04 22.21
N VAL A 494 -56.44 -10.78 21.49
CA VAL A 494 -55.28 -10.20 20.79
C VAL A 494 -55.64 -9.57 19.42
N LEU A 495 -56.84 -9.84 18.87
CA LEU A 495 -57.20 -9.37 17.53
C LEU A 495 -57.41 -7.84 17.40
N LEU A 496 -57.58 -7.11 18.50
CA LEU A 496 -57.84 -5.66 18.45
C LEU A 496 -56.57 -4.78 18.45
N LEU A 497 -55.41 -5.33 18.80
CA LEU A 497 -54.14 -4.59 18.84
C LEU A 497 -53.34 -4.63 17.53
N LEU A 498 -53.72 -5.50 16.58
CA LEU A 498 -53.03 -5.67 15.29
C LEU A 498 -53.42 -4.64 14.22
N LEU A 499 -54.42 -3.78 14.47
CA LEU A 499 -54.87 -2.77 13.51
C LEU A 499 -54.16 -1.39 13.62
N ILE A 500 -53.21 -1.20 14.55
CA ILE A 500 -52.58 0.12 14.79
C ILE A 500 -51.06 0.15 14.46
N TRP A 501 -50.42 -0.96 14.03
CA TRP A 501 -48.95 -1.04 13.96
C TRP A 501 -48.22 -0.70 12.62
N PRO A 502 -48.74 0.02 11.60
CA PRO A 502 -47.90 0.41 10.46
C PRO A 502 -47.21 1.78 10.58
N VAL A 503 -47.07 2.37 11.78
CA VAL A 503 -46.52 3.74 11.95
C VAL A 503 -45.02 3.77 12.33
N ARG A 504 -44.42 2.69 12.85
CA ARG A 504 -43.00 2.71 13.29
C ARG A 504 -41.96 2.35 12.21
N GLY A 505 -42.38 1.87 11.04
CA GLY A 505 -41.48 1.52 9.94
C GLY A 505 -40.84 2.72 9.21
N LEU A 506 -41.38 3.93 9.37
CA LEU A 506 -40.83 5.15 8.76
C LEU A 506 -39.65 5.75 9.54
N SER A 507 -39.43 5.32 10.78
CA SER A 507 -38.34 5.83 11.62
C SER A 507 -36.98 5.24 11.25
N LEU A 508 -36.93 4.02 10.70
CA LEU A 508 -35.67 3.37 10.29
C LEU A 508 -35.06 3.98 9.02
N VAL A 509 -35.88 4.56 8.13
CA VAL A 509 -35.40 5.23 6.92
C VAL A 509 -34.83 6.63 7.24
N LYS A 510 -35.25 7.24 8.34
CA LYS A 510 -34.67 8.49 8.85
C LYS A 510 -33.33 8.30 9.56
N ILE A 511 -33.05 7.11 10.10
CA ILE A 511 -31.78 6.83 10.83
C ILE A 511 -30.65 6.38 9.89
N LEU A 512 -30.96 5.78 8.73
CA LEU A 512 -29.94 5.43 7.72
C LEU A 512 -29.53 6.59 6.80
N CYS A 513 -30.21 7.73 6.88
CA CYS A 513 -29.88 8.94 6.13
C CYS A 513 -29.23 9.97 7.06
N GLY A 514 -28.06 9.61 7.60
CA GLY A 514 -27.24 10.50 8.40
C GLY A 514 -26.77 11.71 7.58
N GLU A 515 -27.02 12.90 8.11
CA GLU A 515 -26.61 14.19 7.57
C GLU A 515 -25.09 14.28 7.37
N ARG A 516 -24.67 14.50 6.12
CA ARG A 516 -23.65 15.52 5.84
C ARG A 516 -23.83 16.06 4.42
N ALA A 517 -24.15 17.34 4.36
CA ALA A 517 -24.39 18.09 3.13
C ALA A 517 -23.13 18.11 2.24
N CYS A 518 -23.28 17.67 0.99
CA CYS A 518 -22.43 18.08 -0.11
C CYS A 518 -23.31 18.49 -1.30
N SER A 519 -23.00 19.67 -1.83
CA SER A 519 -23.87 20.55 -2.58
C SER A 519 -24.26 20.07 -3.99
N CYS A 520 -25.53 20.29 -4.31
CA CYS A 520 -26.09 20.63 -5.63
C CYS A 520 -25.70 19.76 -6.85
N SER A 521 -26.25 18.54 -6.96
CA SER A 521 -26.71 18.00 -8.27
C SER A 521 -27.66 16.78 -8.14
N HIS A 522 -27.67 16.07 -7.01
CA HIS A 522 -28.42 14.79 -6.85
C HIS A 522 -29.76 14.89 -6.11
N SER A 523 -30.27 16.09 -5.82
CA SER A 523 -31.55 16.26 -5.09
C SER A 523 -32.77 15.74 -5.88
N GLY A 524 -32.74 15.86 -7.21
CA GLY A 524 -33.82 15.37 -8.09
C GLY A 524 -33.87 13.84 -8.16
N GLU A 525 -32.72 13.18 -8.32
CA GLU A 525 -32.62 11.71 -8.39
C GLU A 525 -33.02 11.05 -7.08
N LEU A 526 -32.68 11.65 -5.92
CA LEU A 526 -33.09 11.12 -4.62
C LEU A 526 -34.61 11.21 -4.40
N LYS A 527 -35.26 12.26 -4.93
CA LYS A 527 -36.73 12.41 -4.91
C LYS A 527 -37.41 11.36 -5.80
N GLU A 528 -36.89 11.13 -7.01
CA GLU A 528 -37.39 10.08 -7.90
C GLU A 528 -37.25 8.69 -7.27
N ILE A 529 -36.11 8.38 -6.67
CA ILE A 529 -35.87 7.09 -5.99
C ILE A 529 -36.85 6.90 -4.83
N LYS A 530 -37.11 7.95 -4.04
CA LYS A 530 -38.06 7.90 -2.92
C LYS A 530 -39.51 7.68 -3.41
N GLN A 531 -39.87 8.26 -4.54
CA GLN A 531 -41.19 8.10 -5.15
C GLN A 531 -41.37 6.71 -5.75
N ASP A 532 -40.34 6.18 -6.42
CA ASP A 532 -40.30 4.81 -6.94
C ASP A 532 -40.42 3.76 -5.80
N ILE A 533 -39.72 3.95 -4.67
CA ILE A 533 -39.83 3.07 -3.49
C ILE A 533 -41.24 3.11 -2.90
N SER A 534 -41.85 4.30 -2.85
CA SER A 534 -43.22 4.46 -2.35
C SER A 534 -44.23 3.75 -3.25
N SER A 535 -44.10 3.89 -4.58
CA SER A 535 -44.93 3.19 -5.56
C SER A 535 -44.80 1.67 -5.47
N LEU A 536 -43.57 1.15 -5.37
CA LEU A 536 -43.29 -0.28 -5.21
C LEU A 536 -43.91 -0.85 -3.92
N ARG A 537 -43.96 -0.06 -2.85
CA ARG A 537 -44.63 -0.46 -1.60
C ARG A 537 -46.13 -0.66 -1.79
N TYR A 538 -46.79 0.24 -2.53
CA TYR A 538 -48.23 0.12 -2.79
C TYR A 538 -48.56 -1.07 -3.70
N GLU A 539 -47.79 -1.29 -4.77
CA GLU A 539 -47.95 -2.48 -5.64
C GLU A 539 -47.80 -3.80 -4.86
N LEU A 540 -46.79 -3.89 -3.97
CA LEU A 540 -46.58 -5.09 -3.16
C LEU A 540 -47.70 -5.32 -2.12
N LEU A 541 -48.27 -4.25 -1.57
CA LEU A 541 -49.41 -4.34 -0.66
C LEU A 541 -50.68 -4.79 -1.39
N GLU A 542 -50.86 -4.35 -2.64
CA GLU A 542 -51.99 -4.72 -3.48
C GLU A 542 -51.89 -6.19 -3.95
N GLU A 543 -50.69 -6.65 -4.36
CA GLU A 543 -50.41 -8.07 -4.64
C GLU A 543 -50.68 -8.95 -3.40
N LYS A 544 -50.25 -8.53 -2.20
CA LYS A 544 -50.51 -9.27 -0.95
C LYS A 544 -52.01 -9.32 -0.61
N SER A 545 -52.72 -8.20 -0.77
CA SER A 545 -54.18 -8.13 -0.57
C SER A 545 -54.95 -9.07 -1.50
N GLN A 546 -54.58 -9.11 -2.79
CA GLN A 546 -55.19 -10.02 -3.76
C GLN A 546 -54.93 -11.49 -3.40
N ALA A 547 -53.69 -11.85 -3.05
CA ALA A 547 -53.34 -13.20 -2.63
C ALA A 547 -54.12 -13.64 -1.38
N THR A 548 -54.28 -12.76 -0.38
CA THR A 548 -55.11 -13.07 0.80
C THR A 548 -56.59 -13.22 0.48
N SER A 549 -57.12 -12.45 -0.48
CA SER A 549 -58.51 -12.59 -0.93
C SER A 549 -58.75 -13.91 -1.66
N GLU A 550 -57.79 -14.36 -2.48
CA GLU A 550 -57.87 -15.68 -3.14
C GLU A 550 -57.80 -16.83 -2.14
N LEU A 551 -56.89 -16.73 -1.16
CA LEU A 551 -56.77 -17.72 -0.08
C LEU A 551 -58.07 -17.83 0.73
N ALA A 552 -58.69 -16.70 1.07
CA ALA A 552 -59.97 -16.66 1.76
C ALA A 552 -61.10 -17.34 0.94
N LYS A 553 -61.15 -17.12 -0.38
CA LYS A 553 -62.11 -17.80 -1.26
C LYS A 553 -61.89 -19.32 -1.31
N LEU A 554 -60.64 -19.77 -1.33
CA LEU A 554 -60.32 -21.21 -1.33
C LEU A 554 -60.67 -21.88 0.00
N ILE A 555 -60.44 -21.20 1.13
CA ILE A 555 -60.86 -21.69 2.47
C ILE A 555 -62.39 -21.78 2.55
N GLN A 556 -63.11 -20.79 2.03
CA GLN A 556 -64.58 -20.80 1.96
C GLN A 556 -65.08 -21.99 1.12
N GLN A 557 -64.48 -22.24 -0.04
CA GLN A 557 -64.84 -23.38 -0.91
C GLN A 557 -64.53 -24.73 -0.28
N LEU A 558 -63.45 -24.85 0.48
CA LEU A 558 -63.12 -26.05 1.25
C LEU A 558 -64.13 -26.25 2.39
N SER A 559 -64.49 -25.19 3.12
CA SER A 559 -65.51 -25.25 4.18
C SER A 559 -66.87 -25.68 3.63
N ASP A 560 -67.30 -25.12 2.50
CA ASP A 560 -68.55 -25.50 1.82
C ASP A 560 -68.53 -26.95 1.29
N LYS A 561 -67.36 -27.44 0.87
CA LYS A 561 -67.19 -28.85 0.48
C LYS A 561 -67.33 -29.77 1.68
N PHE A 562 -66.64 -29.50 2.79
CA PHE A 562 -66.71 -30.32 4.00
C PHE A 562 -68.08 -30.29 4.67
N GLY A 563 -68.76 -29.14 4.67
CA GLY A 563 -70.13 -29.01 5.17
C GLY A 563 -71.15 -29.82 4.36
N LYS A 564 -70.93 -30.01 3.05
CA LYS A 564 -71.79 -30.85 2.20
C LYS A 564 -71.51 -32.35 2.33
N THR A 565 -70.31 -32.76 2.76
CA THR A 565 -70.01 -34.17 3.02
C THR A 565 -70.59 -34.65 4.36
N LEU A 566 -70.63 -33.79 5.39
CA LEU A 566 -71.23 -34.15 6.69
C LEU A 566 -72.76 -34.30 6.67
N ASN A 567 -73.45 -33.63 5.74
CA ASN A 567 -74.92 -33.70 5.63
C ASN A 567 -75.44 -34.85 4.75
N LYS A 568 -74.57 -35.77 4.32
CA LYS A 568 -74.93 -36.93 3.49
C LYS A 568 -74.93 -38.27 4.23
N ASP A 569 -74.47 -38.30 5.48
CA ASP A 569 -74.35 -39.51 6.32
C ASP A 569 -75.17 -39.41 7.63
N ILE A 570 -76.33 -38.73 7.62
CA ILE A 570 -77.36 -38.83 8.67
C ILE A 570 -78.68 -39.32 8.07
#